data_AF-A0A7Z9KK49-F1
#
_entry.id   AF-A0A7Z9KK49-F1
#
_cell.length_a   1.000
_cell.length_b   1.000
_cell.length_c   1.000
_cell.angle_alpha   90.00
_cell.angle_beta   90.00
_cell.angle_gamma   90.00
#
_symmetry.space_group_name_H-M   'P 1'
#
loop_
_entity.id
_entity.type
_entity.pdbx_description
1 polymer ?
#
loop_
_entity_poly.entity_id
_entity_poly.type
_entity_poly.pdbx_seq_one_letter_code
_entity_poly.pdbx_strand_id
1 'polypeptide(L)'
;MPRQPTRNDYLILFALGALWGSSFGAIKIALHGVTPLTVMSVRILLAGAALLLLIIIRKTPFIRGKQNWIKIFWMTFLGTIMPFFLVPWGQLQIDSSLASILLAVNPIFALILGHFFSDHESFTLRQLLAMLVGLAGVILVFGENAFSSIK
;
A
#
# COMPACT_ATOMS: atom_id res chain seq x y z
N MET A 1 -22.67 10.25 -0.19
CA MET A 1 -21.80 11.34 -0.68
C MET A 1 -20.54 11.37 0.19
N PRO A 2 -19.33 11.36 -0.38
CA PRO A 2 -18.09 11.47 0.41
C PRO A 2 -18.11 12.79 1.18
N ARG A 3 -17.72 12.79 2.47
CA ARG A 3 -17.59 14.03 3.27
C ARG A 3 -16.56 14.96 2.63
N GLN A 4 -16.77 16.27 2.73
CA GLN A 4 -15.78 17.25 2.28
C GLN A 4 -14.53 17.15 3.18
N PRO A 5 -13.32 17.15 2.59
CA PRO A 5 -12.08 17.04 3.35
C PRO A 5 -11.90 18.25 4.27
N THR A 6 -11.67 17.97 5.54
CA THR A 6 -11.39 18.96 6.58
C THR A 6 -9.88 19.21 6.70
N ARG A 7 -9.48 20.29 7.36
CA ARG A 7 -8.07 20.61 7.64
C ARG A 7 -7.33 19.46 8.36
N ASN A 8 -8.06 18.69 9.17
CA ASN A 8 -7.53 17.51 9.87
C ASN A 8 -7.19 16.38 8.89
N ASP A 9 -7.95 16.20 7.81
CA ASP A 9 -7.67 15.16 6.81
C ASP A 9 -6.35 15.44 6.09
N TYR A 10 -6.07 16.71 5.77
CA TYR A 10 -4.78 17.11 5.19
C TYR A 10 -3.61 16.91 6.16
N LEU A 11 -3.79 17.20 7.45
CA LEU A 11 -2.77 16.92 8.48
C LEU A 11 -2.52 15.43 8.63
N ILE A 12 -3.59 14.61 8.63
CA ILE A 12 -3.49 13.15 8.67
C ILE A 12 -2.78 12.63 7.42
N LEU A 13 -3.10 13.13 6.23
CA LEU A 13 -2.42 12.74 4.98
C LEU A 13 -0.93 13.11 5.00
N PHE A 14 -0.59 14.30 5.48
CA PHE A 14 0.82 14.71 5.62
C PHE A 14 1.56 13.83 6.62
N ALA A 15 0.98 13.59 7.81
CA ALA A 15 1.56 12.71 8.81
C ALA A 15 1.70 11.27 8.29
N LEU A 16 0.70 10.77 7.56
CA LEU A 16 0.73 9.46 6.93
C LEU A 16 1.87 9.38 5.90
N GLY A 17 2.02 10.40 5.05
CA GLY A 17 3.11 10.50 4.09
C GLY A 17 4.50 10.54 4.76
N ALA A 18 4.65 11.32 5.83
CA ALA A 18 5.88 11.39 6.60
C ALA A 18 6.22 10.06 7.30
N LEU A 19 5.22 9.39 7.87
CA LEU A 19 5.38 8.07 8.50
C LEU A 19 5.76 7.00 7.46
N TRP A 20 5.11 7.01 6.29
CA TRP A 20 5.45 6.11 5.20
C TRP A 20 6.86 6.37 4.66
N GLY A 21 7.20 7.63 4.39
CA GLY A 21 8.51 8.03 3.87
C GLY A 21 9.66 7.72 4.82
N SER A 22 9.53 8.04 6.11
CA SER A 22 10.55 7.75 7.13
C SER A 22 10.77 6.24 7.33
N SER A 23 9.74 5.42 7.10
CA SER A 23 9.84 3.96 7.24
C SER A 23 10.89 3.36 6.29
N PHE A 24 11.08 3.89 5.08
CA PHE A 24 12.10 3.37 4.15
C PHE A 24 13.52 3.57 4.66
N GLY A 25 13.81 4.74 5.24
CA GLY A 25 15.11 5.01 5.87
C GLY A 25 15.38 4.11 7.07
N ALA A 26 14.38 3.92 7.94
CA ALA A 26 14.48 3.02 9.08
C ALA A 26 14.69 1.56 8.67
N ILE A 27 14.01 1.09 7.61
CA ILE A 27 14.20 -0.26 7.07
C ILE A 27 15.63 -0.42 6.55
N LYS A 28 16.17 0.55 5.80
CA LYS A 28 17.55 0.50 5.29
C LYS A 28 18.57 0.35 6.42
N ILE A 29 18.39 1.08 7.52
CA ILE A 29 19.25 0.97 8.72
C ILE A 29 19.11 -0.41 9.37
N ALA A 30 17.88 -0.91 9.53
CA ALA A 30 17.63 -2.22 10.13
C ALA A 30 18.25 -3.38 9.32
N LEU A 31 18.23 -3.27 7.99
CA LEU A 31 18.82 -4.27 7.08
C LEU A 31 20.34 -4.42 7.19
N HIS A 32 21.04 -3.49 7.85
CA HIS A 32 22.47 -3.67 8.15
C HIS A 32 22.74 -4.74 9.21
N GLY A 33 21.76 -5.03 10.07
CA GLY A 33 21.91 -5.98 11.18
C GLY A 33 21.04 -7.23 11.09
N VAL A 34 19.95 -7.20 10.32
CA VAL A 34 18.97 -8.30 10.24
C VAL A 34 18.47 -8.53 8.82
N THR A 35 17.97 -9.74 8.56
CA THR A 35 17.43 -10.10 7.24
C THR A 35 16.11 -9.37 6.95
N PRO A 36 15.76 -9.14 5.66
CA PRO A 36 14.47 -8.55 5.28
C PRO A 36 13.25 -9.26 5.88
N LEU A 37 13.31 -10.59 5.97
CA LEU A 37 12.24 -11.40 6.55
C LEU A 37 12.04 -11.09 8.03
N THR A 38 13.13 -10.91 8.79
CA THR A 38 13.08 -10.53 10.21
C THR A 38 12.47 -9.15 10.39
N VAL A 39 12.89 -8.16 9.59
CA VAL A 39 12.33 -6.80 9.65
C VAL A 39 10.82 -6.81 9.40
N MET A 40 10.37 -7.53 8.37
CA MET A 40 8.94 -7.63 8.04
C MET A 40 8.15 -8.36 9.12
N SER A 41 8.69 -9.46 9.65
CA SER A 41 8.03 -10.25 10.70
C SER A 41 7.82 -9.42 11.97
N VAL A 42 8.86 -8.71 12.42
CA VAL A 42 8.77 -7.81 13.59
C VAL A 42 7.77 -6.69 13.33
N ARG A 43 7.78 -6.08 12.14
CA ARG A 43 6.84 -5.01 11.76
C ARG A 43 5.39 -5.48 11.83
N ILE A 44 5.08 -6.66 11.27
CA ILE A 44 3.73 -7.23 11.27
C ILE A 44 3.30 -7.62 12.70
N LEU A 45 4.22 -8.19 13.49
CA LEU A 45 3.94 -8.53 14.90
C LEU A 45 3.64 -7.28 15.74
N LEU A 46 4.43 -6.22 15.59
CA LEU A 46 4.20 -4.95 16.28
C LEU A 46 2.88 -4.30 15.86
N ALA A 47 2.56 -4.31 14.56
CA ALA A 47 1.29 -3.81 14.05
C ALA A 47 0.10 -4.61 14.61
N GLY A 48 0.20 -5.94 14.61
CA GLY A 48 -0.80 -6.84 15.19
C GLY A 48 -0.98 -6.62 16.70
N ALA A 49 0.12 -6.49 17.45
CA ALA A 49 0.09 -6.21 18.88
C ALA A 49 -0.53 -4.84 19.19
N ALA A 50 -0.19 -3.80 18.41
CA ALA A 50 -0.78 -2.48 18.55
C ALA A 50 -2.29 -2.49 18.26
N LEU A 51 -2.74 -3.21 17.23
CA LEU A 51 -4.16 -3.39 16.94
C LEU A 51 -4.88 -4.17 18.04
N LEU A 52 -4.29 -5.24 18.57
CA LEU A 52 -4.83 -5.99 19.69
C LEU A 52 -4.97 -5.11 20.94
N LEU A 53 -3.93 -4.33 21.26
CA LEU A 53 -3.96 -3.37 22.35
C LEU A 53 -5.07 -2.33 22.16
N LEU A 54 -5.22 -1.81 20.94
CA LEU A 54 -6.30 -0.88 20.60
C LEU A 54 -7.69 -1.51 20.79
N ILE A 55 -7.86 -2.79 20.40
CA ILE A 55 -9.12 -3.52 20.59
C ILE A 55 -9.45 -3.62 22.08
N ILE A 56 -8.46 -3.94 22.92
CA ILE A 56 -8.61 -4.06 24.38
C ILE A 56 -8.98 -2.69 24.98
N ILE A 57 -8.25 -1.62 24.63
CA ILE A 57 -8.49 -0.26 25.16
C ILE A 57 -9.87 0.26 24.74
N ARG A 58 -10.25 0.08 23.47
CA ARG A 58 -11.54 0.54 22.92
C ARG A 58 -12.71 -0.35 23.33
N LYS A 59 -12.46 -1.48 24.00
CA LYS A 59 -13.45 -2.53 24.32
C LYS A 59 -14.28 -2.97 23.11
N THR A 60 -13.67 -2.92 21.93
CA THR A 60 -14.30 -3.34 20.67
C THR A 60 -14.57 -4.83 20.74
N PRO A 61 -15.76 -5.32 20.33
CA PRO A 61 -16.05 -6.74 20.33
C PRO A 61 -15.04 -7.47 19.45
N PHE A 62 -14.44 -8.52 20.01
CA PHE A 62 -13.49 -9.35 19.27
C PHE A 62 -14.18 -9.98 18.07
N ILE A 63 -13.42 -10.23 17.00
CA ILE A 63 -13.97 -10.81 15.77
C ILE A 63 -14.58 -12.18 16.07
N ARG A 64 -15.89 -12.30 15.88
CA ARG A 64 -16.64 -13.56 16.06
C ARG A 64 -16.96 -14.20 14.71
N GLY A 65 -16.93 -15.53 14.68
CA GLY A 65 -17.33 -16.33 13.52
C GLY A 65 -16.21 -16.64 12.54
N LYS A 66 -16.17 -17.90 12.08
CA LYS A 66 -15.17 -18.43 11.13
C LYS A 66 -15.11 -17.63 9.82
N GLN A 67 -16.25 -17.15 9.33
CA GLN A 67 -16.32 -16.35 8.10
C GLN A 67 -15.56 -15.03 8.20
N ASN A 68 -15.58 -14.34 9.35
CA ASN A 68 -14.85 -13.08 9.50
C ASN A 68 -13.34 -13.30 9.56
N TRP A 69 -12.91 -14.41 10.19
CA TRP A 69 -11.51 -14.82 10.15
C TRP A 69 -11.03 -15.19 8.75
N ILE A 70 -11.87 -15.88 7.95
CA ILE A 70 -11.57 -16.16 6.54
C ILE A 70 -11.44 -14.87 5.74
N LYS A 71 -12.32 -13.88 5.96
CA LYS A 71 -12.21 -12.56 5.31
C LYS A 71 -10.90 -11.87 5.67
N ILE A 72 -10.53 -11.83 6.95
CA ILE A 72 -9.26 -11.23 7.42
C ILE A 72 -8.06 -11.96 6.83
N PHE A 73 -8.11 -13.29 6.77
CA PHE A 73 -7.06 -14.09 6.14
C PHE A 73 -6.87 -13.69 4.67
N TRP A 74 -7.95 -13.67 3.87
CA TRP A 74 -7.85 -13.27 2.46
C TRP A 74 -7.42 -11.82 2.27
N MET A 75 -7.91 -10.89 3.10
CA MET A 75 -7.47 -9.49 3.06
C MET A 75 -5.98 -9.35 3.37
N THR A 76 -5.46 -10.10 4.34
CA THR A 76 -4.04 -10.06 4.71
C THR A 76 -3.18 -10.76 3.66
N PHE A 77 -3.66 -11.89 3.14
CA PHE A 77 -2.95 -12.68 2.14
C PHE A 77 -2.82 -11.90 0.82
N LEU A 78 -3.93 -11.42 0.28
CA LEU A 78 -3.95 -10.68 -0.99
C LEU A 78 -3.42 -9.25 -0.85
N GLY A 79 -3.68 -8.59 0.29
CA GLY A 79 -3.32 -7.19 0.49
C GLY A 79 -1.90 -6.97 1.00
N THR A 80 -1.24 -7.98 1.57
CA THR A 80 0.09 -7.82 2.16
C THR A 80 1.02 -8.97 1.81
N ILE A 81 0.70 -10.22 2.17
CA ILE A 81 1.66 -11.33 2.01
C ILE A 81 2.04 -11.53 0.54
N MET A 82 1.04 -11.58 -0.34
CA MET A 82 1.23 -11.81 -1.77
C MET A 82 1.98 -10.65 -2.44
N PRO A 83 1.61 -9.36 -2.28
CA PRO A 83 2.38 -8.24 -2.83
C PRO A 83 3.81 -8.16 -2.29
N PHE A 84 4.02 -8.35 -0.99
CA PHE A 84 5.36 -8.27 -0.39
C PHE A 84 6.28 -9.42 -0.83
N PHE A 85 5.73 -10.52 -1.33
CA PHE A 85 6.51 -11.59 -1.95
C PHE A 85 6.70 -11.37 -3.46
N LEU A 86 5.63 -11.08 -4.19
CA LEU A 86 5.65 -10.97 -5.65
C LEU A 86 6.42 -9.75 -6.16
N VAL A 87 6.37 -8.61 -5.46
CA VAL A 87 7.04 -7.39 -5.91
C VAL A 87 8.56 -7.56 -5.90
N PRO A 88 9.21 -7.97 -4.78
CA PRO A 88 10.65 -8.23 -4.79
C PRO A 88 11.06 -9.34 -5.74
N TRP A 89 10.22 -10.38 -5.90
CA TRP A 89 10.48 -11.45 -6.86
C TRP A 89 10.46 -10.95 -8.31
N GLY A 90 9.49 -10.09 -8.64
CA GLY A 90 9.45 -9.41 -9.94
C GLY A 90 10.66 -8.51 -10.17
N GLN A 91 11.12 -7.78 -9.14
CA GLN A 91 12.32 -6.94 -9.20
C GLN A 91 13.62 -7.73 -9.44
N LEU A 92 13.64 -9.06 -9.33
CA LEU A 92 14.78 -9.87 -9.77
C LEU A 92 14.89 -9.95 -11.31
N GLN A 93 13.80 -9.67 -12.02
CA GLN A 93 13.70 -9.79 -13.48
C GLN A 93 13.61 -8.43 -14.19
N ILE A 94 13.29 -7.35 -13.45
CA ILE A 94 13.12 -6.00 -14.00
C ILE A 94 13.85 -4.97 -13.15
N ASP A 95 14.28 -3.89 -13.79
CA ASP A 95 14.91 -2.78 -13.08
C ASP A 95 13.96 -2.05 -12.13
N SER A 96 14.53 -1.43 -11.09
CA SER A 96 13.79 -0.71 -10.06
C SER A 96 13.00 0.49 -10.60
N SER A 97 13.46 1.10 -11.70
CA SER A 97 12.75 2.16 -12.42
C SER A 97 11.46 1.63 -13.05
N LEU A 98 11.53 0.51 -13.76
CA LEU A 98 10.39 -0.16 -14.39
C LEU A 98 9.40 -0.70 -13.34
N ALA A 99 9.92 -1.30 -12.28
CA ALA A 99 9.10 -1.75 -11.15
C ALA A 99 8.31 -0.59 -10.51
N SER A 100 8.94 0.59 -10.36
CA SER A 100 8.29 1.78 -9.81
C SER A 100 7.15 2.30 -10.70
N ILE A 101 7.34 2.29 -12.03
CA ILE A 101 6.29 2.65 -12.99
C ILE A 101 5.12 1.66 -12.91
N LEU A 102 5.38 0.35 -12.84
CA LEU A 102 4.33 -0.66 -12.69
C LEU A 102 3.54 -0.48 -11.39
N LEU A 103 4.22 -0.18 -10.28
CA LEU A 103 3.55 0.10 -9.00
C LEU A 103 2.68 1.37 -9.05
N ALA A 104 3.00 2.34 -9.90
CA ALA A 104 2.19 3.55 -10.08
C ALA A 104 0.86 3.28 -10.80
N VAL A 105 0.69 2.10 -11.43
CA VAL A 105 -0.58 1.67 -12.03
C VAL A 105 -1.55 1.10 -10.98
N ASN A 106 -1.07 0.71 -9.79
CA ASN A 106 -1.91 0.19 -8.69
C ASN A 106 -3.20 0.98 -8.42
N PRO A 107 -3.19 2.33 -8.29
CA PRO A 107 -4.43 3.09 -8.06
C PRO A 107 -5.44 2.95 -9.21
N ILE A 108 -4.97 2.79 -10.46
CA ILE A 108 -5.83 2.56 -11.62
C ILE A 108 -6.51 1.19 -11.51
N PHE A 109 -5.75 0.14 -11.18
CA PHE A 109 -6.33 -1.18 -10.92
C PHE A 109 -7.28 -1.18 -9.74
N ALA A 110 -6.95 -0.46 -8.66
CA ALA A 110 -7.83 -0.31 -7.51
C ALA A 110 -9.16 0.36 -7.89
N LEU A 111 -9.16 1.37 -8.76
CA LEU A 111 -10.38 2.00 -9.27
C LEU A 111 -11.21 1.07 -10.15
N ILE A 112 -10.57 0.34 -11.06
CA ILE A 112 -11.24 -0.62 -11.94
C ILE A 112 -11.90 -1.72 -11.10
N LEU A 113 -11.12 -2.36 -10.22
CA LEU A 113 -11.64 -3.41 -9.34
C LEU A 113 -12.68 -2.86 -8.36
N GLY A 114 -12.48 -1.66 -7.82
CA GLY A 114 -13.46 -0.97 -6.96
C GLY A 114 -14.79 -0.76 -7.68
N HIS A 115 -14.78 -0.39 -8.96
CA HIS A 115 -15.99 -0.25 -9.75
C HIS A 115 -16.75 -1.58 -9.95
N PHE A 116 -16.03 -2.69 -10.16
CA PHE A 116 -16.66 -4.01 -10.37
C PHE A 116 -17.08 -4.71 -9.08
N PHE A 117 -16.35 -4.50 -7.97
CA PHE A 117 -16.54 -5.24 -6.72
C PHE A 117 -17.15 -4.41 -5.59
N SER A 118 -17.31 -3.10 -5.75
CA SER A 118 -17.91 -2.21 -4.75
C SER A 118 -19.15 -1.52 -5.31
N ASP A 119 -20.32 -1.88 -4.79
CA ASP A 119 -21.61 -1.30 -5.20
C ASP A 119 -21.73 0.22 -4.92
N HIS A 120 -20.82 0.79 -4.12
CA HIS A 120 -20.89 2.16 -3.61
C HIS A 120 -19.76 3.08 -4.07
N GLU A 121 -18.78 2.58 -4.83
CA GLU A 121 -17.70 3.41 -5.38
C GLU A 121 -18.05 3.83 -6.81
N SER A 122 -18.49 5.08 -6.96
CA SER A 122 -18.78 5.67 -8.27
C SER A 122 -17.49 6.06 -8.97
N PHE A 123 -17.30 5.53 -10.19
CA PHE A 123 -16.22 5.93 -11.09
C PHE A 123 -16.42 7.39 -11.48
N THR A 124 -15.56 8.30 -10.99
CA THR A 124 -15.60 9.70 -11.41
C THR A 124 -14.48 10.01 -12.39
N LEU A 125 -14.81 10.72 -13.47
CA LEU A 125 -13.82 11.18 -14.46
C LEU A 125 -12.69 11.99 -13.80
N ARG A 126 -13.01 12.69 -12.70
CA ARG A 126 -12.04 13.43 -11.89
C ARG A 126 -10.99 12.53 -11.23
N GLN A 127 -11.38 11.36 -10.70
CA GLN A 127 -10.43 10.39 -10.13
C GLN A 127 -9.52 9.81 -11.21
N LEU A 128 -10.07 9.48 -12.38
CA LEU A 128 -9.29 9.00 -13.52
C LEU A 128 -8.25 10.04 -13.95
N LEU A 129 -8.64 11.31 -14.11
CA LEU A 129 -7.72 12.39 -14.48
C LEU A 129 -6.63 12.59 -13.43
N ALA A 130 -6.97 12.57 -12.14
CA ALA A 130 -5.98 12.67 -11.07
C ALA A 130 -4.96 11.52 -11.09
N MET A 131 -5.42 10.28 -11.37
CA MET A 131 -4.54 9.12 -11.53
C MET A 131 -3.63 9.24 -12.75
N LEU A 132 -4.16 9.68 -13.89
CA LEU A 132 -3.36 9.89 -15.10
C LEU A 132 -2.28 10.96 -14.89
N VAL A 133 -2.62 12.05 -14.19
CA VAL A 133 -1.63 13.09 -13.81
C VAL A 133 -0.57 12.52 -12.88
N GLY A 134 -0.96 11.71 -11.88
CA GLY A 134 -0.01 11.03 -11.00
C GLY A 134 0.91 10.07 -11.74
N LEU A 135 0.37 9.26 -12.65
CA LEU A 135 1.12 8.33 -13.50
C LEU A 135 2.09 9.08 -14.42
N ALA A 136 1.65 10.17 -15.04
CA ALA A 136 2.50 11.03 -15.85
C ALA A 136 3.67 11.59 -15.04
N GLY A 137 3.44 12.02 -13.79
CA GLY A 137 4.50 12.45 -12.89
C GLY A 137 5.54 11.35 -12.61
N VAL A 138 5.11 10.11 -12.38
CA VAL A 138 6.02 8.98 -12.17
C VAL A 138 6.81 8.66 -13.44
N ILE A 139 6.16 8.67 -14.61
CA ILE A 139 6.83 8.45 -15.90
C ILE A 139 7.86 9.56 -16.17
N LEU A 140 7.58 10.82 -15.82
CA LEU A 140 8.55 11.90 -15.98
C LEU A 140 9.78 11.72 -15.08
N VAL A 141 9.59 11.23 -13.85
CA VAL A 141 10.69 11.06 -12.89
C VAL A 141 11.53 9.80 -13.17
N PHE A 142 10.89 8.70 -13.58
CA PHE A 142 11.54 7.39 -13.70
C PHE A 142 11.63 6.87 -15.13
N GLY A 143 10.96 7.51 -16.09
CA GLY A 143 10.82 7.04 -17.47
C GLY A 143 12.14 6.93 -18.21
N GLU A 144 13.00 7.95 -18.13
CA GLU A 144 14.31 7.91 -18.81
C GLU A 144 15.14 6.69 -18.39
N ASN A 145 15.20 6.43 -17.08
CA ASN A 145 15.89 5.27 -16.50
C ASN A 145 15.16 3.94 -16.73
N ALA A 146 13.86 3.95 -17.06
CA ALA A 146 13.10 2.74 -17.33
C ALA A 146 13.19 2.33 -18.80
N PHE A 147 13.15 3.28 -19.73
CA PHE A 147 13.24 3.01 -21.16
C PHE A 147 14.67 2.72 -21.62
N SER A 148 15.69 3.23 -20.92
CA SER A 148 17.09 2.87 -21.18
C SER A 148 17.42 1.42 -20.80
N SER A 149 16.71 0.89 -19.80
CA SER A 149 16.88 -0.44 -19.22
C SER A 149 16.27 -1.59 -20.04
N ILE A 150 15.39 -1.28 -20.99
CA ILE A 150 14.70 -2.27 -21.85
C ILE A 150 15.52 -2.58 -23.12
N LYS A 151 16.67 -1.92 -23.32
CA LYS A 151 17.63 -2.21 -24.38
C LYS A 151 18.66 -3.25 -23.93
#